data_AF-A0A4Y2JC14-F1
#
_entry.id   AF-A0A4Y2JC14-F1
#
_cell.length_a   1.000
_cell.length_b   1.000
_cell.length_c   1.000
_cell.angle_alpha   90.00
_cell.angle_beta   90.00
_cell.angle_gamma   90.00
#
_symmetry.space_group_name_H-M   'P 1'
#
loop_
_entity.id
_entity.type
_entity.pdbx_description
1 polymer ?
#
loop_
_entity_poly.entity_id
_entity_poly.type
_entity_poly.pdbx_seq_one_letter_code
_entity_poly.pdbx_strand_id
1 'polypeptide(L)'
;MTSGKLEAYGEVFDNWLSLGIIEKIPQGETGRVHYLPHRPVIKEGSTTSIRPVFNASSHALGFPSLNECLSTGPNLIEIIPTILSRFRRNYVGVSSDIEKAFLQISIREKDRDYLRFLWLRKDDLEQVEEYRHRRVVFGLTCSPYLLAATLQCHLTL
;
A
#
# COMPACT_ATOMS: atom_id res chain seq x y z
N MET A 1 13.56 -9.59 15.68
CA MET A 1 14.33 -9.63 14.40
C MET A 1 15.81 -9.52 14.75
N THR A 2 16.72 -10.03 13.93
CA THR A 2 18.15 -9.71 14.10
C THR A 2 18.40 -8.23 13.76
N SER A 3 19.36 -7.56 14.41
CA SER A 3 19.60 -6.11 14.27
C SER A 3 19.65 -5.64 12.81
N GLY A 4 20.42 -6.33 11.95
CA GLY A 4 20.54 -5.97 10.54
C GLY A 4 19.26 -6.13 9.70
N LYS A 5 18.30 -6.98 10.12
CA LYS A 5 16.99 -7.09 9.43
C LYS A 5 16.04 -5.96 9.81
N LEU A 6 16.19 -5.38 11.01
CA LEU A 6 15.41 -4.22 11.44
C LEU A 6 15.90 -2.95 10.72
N GLU A 7 17.22 -2.77 10.62
CA GLU A 7 17.84 -1.67 9.87
C GLU A 7 17.39 -1.68 8.40
N ALA A 8 17.55 -2.81 7.71
CA ALA A 8 17.11 -2.96 6.32
C ALA A 8 15.59 -2.77 6.13
N TYR A 9 14.78 -3.01 7.17
CA TYR A 9 13.35 -2.71 7.12
C TYR A 9 13.08 -1.20 7.25
N GLY A 10 13.84 -0.51 8.10
CA GLY A 10 13.81 0.96 8.23
C GLY A 10 14.24 1.67 6.96
N GLU A 11 15.26 1.16 6.27
CA GLU A 11 15.71 1.70 4.97
C GLU A 11 14.60 1.71 3.92
N VAL A 12 13.66 0.75 3.97
CA VAL A 12 12.48 0.76 3.08
C VAL A 12 11.61 1.99 3.35
N PHE A 13 11.38 2.32 4.63
CA PHE A 13 10.59 3.50 4.98
C PHE A 13 11.32 4.81 4.67
N ASP A 14 12.65 4.85 4.85
CA ASP A 14 13.46 6.00 4.43
C ASP A 14 13.38 6.24 2.92
N ASN A 15 13.42 5.16 2.13
CA ASN A 15 13.19 5.23 0.69
C ASN A 15 11.76 5.69 0.34
N TRP A 16 10.76 5.18 1.03
CA TRP A 16 9.37 5.60 0.81
C TRP A 16 9.14 7.08 1.17
N LEU A 17 9.83 7.57 2.20
CA LEU A 17 9.78 8.97 2.59
C LEU A 17 10.41 9.85 1.51
N SER A 18 11.59 9.49 0.98
CA SER A 18 12.25 10.26 -0.08
C SER A 18 11.47 10.26 -1.39
N LEU A 19 10.72 9.20 -1.68
CA LEU A 19 9.82 9.10 -2.83
C LEU A 19 8.45 9.76 -2.61
N GLY A 20 8.16 10.29 -1.42
CA GLY A 20 6.87 10.89 -1.09
C GLY A 20 5.70 9.89 -1.12
N ILE A 21 6.00 8.60 -0.89
CA ILE A 21 5.00 7.52 -0.74
C ILE A 21 4.35 7.61 0.65
N ILE A 22 5.15 7.95 1.66
CA ILE A 22 4.72 8.23 3.03
C ILE A 22 5.14 9.64 3.42
N GLU A 23 4.55 10.17 4.47
CA GLU A 23 4.99 11.39 5.14
C GLU A 23 5.00 11.22 6.65
N LYS A 24 5.91 11.92 7.31
CA LYS A 24 5.96 11.97 8.77
C LYS A 24 4.84 12.85 9.29
N ILE A 25 4.20 12.42 10.37
CA ILE A 25 3.10 13.17 10.99
C ILE A 25 3.70 14.19 11.97
N PRO A 26 3.31 15.49 11.89
CA PRO A 26 3.64 16.47 12.91
C PRO A 26 3.21 16.04 14.32
N GLN A 27 4.06 16.31 15.32
CA GLN A 27 3.69 16.05 16.71
C GLN A 27 2.46 16.86 17.10
N GLY A 28 1.50 16.20 17.75
CA GLY A 28 0.27 16.85 18.23
C GLY A 28 -0.85 16.97 17.19
N GLU A 29 -0.71 16.38 15.99
CA GLU A 29 -1.82 16.32 15.04
C GLU A 29 -2.94 15.42 15.57
N THR A 30 -4.10 16.03 15.85
CA THR A 30 -5.29 15.35 16.41
C THR A 30 -6.37 15.17 15.34
N GLY A 31 -7.22 14.16 15.52
CA GLY A 31 -8.31 13.90 14.58
C GLY A 31 -8.83 12.47 14.65
N ARG A 32 -9.68 12.10 13.69
CA ARG A 32 -10.09 10.70 13.48
C ARG A 32 -8.99 9.99 12.70
N VAL A 33 -8.41 8.98 13.32
CA VAL A 33 -7.22 8.30 12.79
C VAL A 33 -7.37 6.78 12.88
N HIS A 34 -6.63 6.07 12.05
CA HIS A 34 -6.49 4.62 12.14
C HIS A 34 -5.05 4.21 11.85
N TYR A 35 -4.51 3.30 12.67
CA TYR A 35 -3.16 2.78 12.53
C TYR A 35 -3.19 1.37 11.94
N LEU A 36 -2.51 1.19 10.82
CA LEU A 36 -2.33 -0.08 10.16
C LEU A 36 -1.15 -0.83 10.81
N PRO A 37 -1.40 -2.00 11.44
CA PRO A 37 -0.30 -2.85 11.85
C PRO A 37 0.42 -3.36 10.60
N HIS A 38 1.74 -3.46 10.69
CA HIS A 38 2.57 -3.91 9.59
C HIS A 38 3.66 -4.85 10.04
N ARG A 39 4.11 -5.70 9.12
CA ARG A 39 5.22 -6.64 9.34
C ARG A 39 6.04 -6.80 8.07
N PRO A 40 7.35 -7.06 8.18
CA PRO A 40 8.14 -7.36 7.00
C PRO A 40 7.85 -8.78 6.53
N VAL A 41 7.72 -8.93 5.21
CA VAL A 41 7.86 -10.19 4.51
C VAL A 41 9.23 -10.22 3.87
N ILE A 42 10.04 -11.19 4.27
CA ILE A 42 11.42 -11.35 3.80
C ILE A 42 11.44 -12.45 2.75
N LYS A 43 11.97 -12.14 1.56
CA LYS A 43 12.17 -13.11 0.49
C LYS A 43 13.64 -13.12 0.09
N GLU A 44 14.35 -14.16 0.52
CA GLU A 44 15.76 -14.36 0.20
C GLU A 44 15.95 -14.59 -1.31
N GLY A 45 17.01 -14.03 -1.90
CA GLY A 45 17.30 -14.10 -3.34
C GLY A 45 16.44 -13.21 -4.24
N SER A 46 15.63 -12.31 -3.68
CA SER A 46 14.84 -11.31 -4.41
C SER A 46 15.59 -9.98 -4.52
N THR A 47 15.40 -9.25 -5.63
CA THR A 47 15.88 -7.86 -5.78
C THR A 47 15.23 -6.92 -4.75
N THR A 48 14.01 -7.23 -4.31
CA THR A 48 13.37 -6.62 -3.14
C THR A 48 13.30 -7.66 -2.03
N SER A 49 14.32 -7.69 -1.18
CA SER A 49 14.49 -8.71 -0.14
C SER A 49 13.52 -8.53 1.04
N ILE A 50 13.11 -7.30 1.34
CA ILE A 50 12.18 -6.97 2.43
C ILE A 50 11.02 -6.15 1.88
N ARG A 51 9.78 -6.55 2.21
CA ARG A 51 8.56 -5.82 1.84
C ARG A 51 7.67 -5.59 3.06
N PRO A 52 7.33 -4.34 3.42
CA PRO A 52 6.31 -4.05 4.41
C PRO A 52 4.94 -4.55 3.93
N VAL A 53 4.26 -5.33 4.77
CA VAL A 53 2.87 -5.76 4.55
C VAL A 53 2.01 -5.15 5.65
N PHE A 54 1.03 -4.36 5.24
CA PHE A 54 0.04 -3.72 6.12
C PHE A 54 -1.21 -4.58 6.20
N ASN A 55 -1.79 -4.68 7.39
CA ASN A 55 -3.00 -5.46 7.62
C ASN A 55 -4.19 -4.56 7.98
N ALA A 56 -4.98 -4.21 6.97
CA ALA A 56 -6.20 -3.42 7.13
C ALA A 56 -7.42 -4.23 7.61
N SER A 57 -7.28 -5.55 7.77
CA SER A 57 -8.29 -6.42 8.37
C SER A 57 -8.10 -6.62 9.89
N SER A 58 -7.00 -6.11 10.45
CA SER A 58 -6.76 -6.14 11.89
C SER A 58 -7.76 -5.23 12.61
N HIS A 59 -8.28 -5.68 13.74
CA HIS A 59 -9.21 -4.92 14.57
C HIS A 59 -9.16 -5.37 16.02
N ALA A 60 -9.55 -4.49 16.93
CA ALA A 60 -9.78 -4.84 18.32
C ALA A 60 -11.10 -5.60 18.45
N LEU A 61 -11.22 -6.46 19.48
CA LEU A 61 -12.46 -7.19 19.73
C LEU A 61 -13.64 -6.22 19.89
N GLY A 62 -14.69 -6.43 19.09
CA GLY A 62 -15.90 -5.60 19.12
C GLY A 62 -15.83 -4.32 18.29
N PHE A 63 -14.74 -4.06 17.57
CA PHE A 63 -14.59 -2.93 16.65
C PHE A 63 -14.39 -3.41 15.22
N PRO A 64 -14.88 -2.67 14.20
CA PRO A 64 -14.64 -3.02 12.81
C PRO A 64 -13.19 -2.72 12.43
N SER A 65 -12.67 -3.52 11.51
CA SER A 65 -11.42 -3.24 10.79
C SER A 65 -11.61 -2.11 9.78
N LEU A 66 -10.50 -1.53 9.32
CA LEU A 66 -10.56 -0.54 8.25
C LEU A 66 -11.22 -1.11 6.99
N ASN A 67 -10.92 -2.36 6.64
CA ASN A 67 -11.49 -3.03 5.47
C ASN A 67 -13.01 -3.19 5.53
N GLU A 68 -13.60 -3.37 6.72
CA GLU A 68 -15.05 -3.43 6.90
C GLU A 68 -15.70 -2.04 6.83
N CYS A 69 -14.93 -0.98 7.08
CA CYS A 69 -15.40 0.40 6.95
C CYS A 69 -15.26 0.95 5.52
N LEU A 70 -14.43 0.32 4.69
CA LEU A 70 -14.16 0.76 3.31
C LEU A 70 -15.12 0.11 2.32
N SER A 71 -15.61 0.89 1.36
CA SER A 71 -16.34 0.35 0.22
C SER A 71 -15.38 -0.25 -0.80
N THR A 72 -15.47 -1.55 -1.07
CA THR A 72 -14.64 -2.28 -2.05
C THR A 72 -14.71 -1.67 -3.46
N GLY A 73 -15.86 -1.10 -3.82
CA GLY A 73 -16.14 -0.68 -5.19
C GLY A 73 -16.51 -1.87 -6.10
N PRO A 74 -16.98 -1.60 -7.34
CA PRO A 74 -17.28 -2.64 -8.31
C PRO A 74 -16.01 -3.37 -8.75
N ASN A 75 -16.13 -4.65 -9.09
CA ASN A 75 -15.02 -5.39 -9.66
C ASN A 75 -14.85 -5.01 -11.14
N LEU A 76 -13.81 -4.22 -11.43
CA LEU A 76 -13.45 -3.79 -12.78
C LEU A 76 -12.32 -4.62 -13.39
N ILE A 77 -11.88 -5.70 -12.72
CA ILE A 77 -10.85 -6.59 -13.24
C ILE A 77 -11.45 -7.39 -14.39
N GLU A 78 -10.87 -7.24 -15.57
CA GLU A 78 -11.26 -8.01 -16.74
C GLU A 78 -10.96 -9.50 -16.54
N ILE A 79 -11.86 -10.37 -17.01
CA ILE A 79 -11.66 -11.80 -16.91
C ILE A 79 -10.53 -12.25 -17.85
N ILE A 80 -9.62 -13.08 -17.31
CA ILE A 80 -8.40 -13.53 -18.01
C ILE A 80 -8.69 -14.11 -19.41
N PRO A 81 -9.72 -14.96 -19.63
CA PRO A 81 -10.00 -15.48 -20.97
C PRO A 81 -10.29 -14.38 -22.00
N THR A 82 -11.00 -13.32 -21.61
CA THR A 82 -11.31 -12.19 -22.51
C THR A 82 -10.06 -11.37 -22.85
N ILE A 83 -9.12 -11.21 -21.91
CA ILE A 83 -7.82 -10.60 -22.17
C ILE A 83 -7.03 -11.46 -23.16
N LEU A 84 -6.92 -12.76 -22.92
CA LEU A 84 -6.16 -13.68 -23.77
C LEU A 84 -6.73 -13.76 -25.19
N SER A 85 -8.05 -13.80 -25.35
CA SER A 85 -8.70 -13.79 -26.67
C SER A 85 -8.41 -12.50 -27.45
N ARG A 86 -8.43 -11.33 -26.80
CA ARG A 86 -8.06 -10.06 -27.44
C ARG A 86 -6.58 -10.03 -27.81
N PHE A 87 -5.71 -10.50 -26.92
CA PHE A 87 -4.27 -10.55 -27.16
C PHE A 87 -3.90 -11.44 -28.35
N ARG A 88 -4.60 -12.56 -28.53
CA ARG A 88 -4.40 -13.49 -29.66
C ARG A 88 -5.07 -13.07 -30.97
N ARG A 89 -5.89 -12.01 -30.98
CA ARG A 89 -6.66 -11.59 -32.16
C ARG A 89 -5.78 -11.03 -33.27
N ASN A 90 -4.69 -10.36 -32.90
CA ASN A 90 -3.79 -9.68 -33.84
C ASN A 90 -2.45 -10.44 -33.93
N TYR A 91 -1.72 -10.21 -35.02
CA TYR A 91 -0.40 -10.83 -35.26
C TYR A 91 0.66 -10.38 -34.24
N VAL A 92 0.53 -9.17 -33.70
CA VAL A 92 1.45 -8.58 -32.71
C VAL A 92 0.69 -8.25 -31.44
N GLY A 93 1.21 -8.69 -30.30
CA GLY A 93 0.76 -8.34 -28.96
C GLY A 93 1.83 -7.57 -28.20
N VAL A 94 1.42 -6.57 -27.41
CA VAL A 94 2.31 -5.78 -26.55
C VAL A 94 1.88 -5.98 -25.10
N SER A 95 2.85 -6.23 -24.22
CA SER A 95 2.64 -6.33 -22.78
C SER A 95 3.68 -5.49 -22.05
N SER A 96 3.27 -4.83 -20.97
CA SER A 96 4.15 -4.05 -20.11
C SER A 96 3.73 -4.21 -18.66
N ASP A 97 4.68 -4.04 -17.73
CA ASP A 97 4.44 -4.05 -16.29
C ASP A 97 4.55 -2.62 -15.74
N ILE A 98 3.60 -2.23 -14.89
CA ILE A 98 3.65 -0.92 -14.22
C ILE A 98 4.30 -1.12 -12.87
N GLU A 99 5.57 -0.74 -12.77
CA GLU A 99 6.32 -0.85 -11.53
C GLU A 99 5.59 -0.09 -10.40
N LYS A 100 5.31 -0.82 -9.30
CA LYS A 100 4.68 -0.26 -8.08
C LYS A 100 3.38 0.50 -8.37
N ALA A 101 2.52 -0.03 -9.24
CA ALA A 101 1.31 0.64 -9.73
C ALA A 101 0.45 1.31 -8.63
N PHE A 102 0.17 0.63 -7.51
CA PHE A 102 -0.60 1.22 -6.40
C PHE A 102 0.06 2.47 -5.80
N LEU A 103 1.40 2.48 -5.71
CA LEU A 103 2.15 3.60 -5.14
C LEU A 103 2.17 4.82 -6.06
N GLN A 104 1.73 4.70 -7.32
CA GLN A 104 1.56 5.84 -8.22
C GLN A 104 0.27 6.62 -7.94
N ILE A 105 -0.72 6.01 -7.29
CA ILE A 105 -2.05 6.59 -7.07
C ILE A 105 -2.05 7.39 -5.76
N SER A 106 -2.33 8.69 -5.83
CA SER A 106 -2.43 9.55 -4.66
C SER A 106 -3.73 9.35 -3.88
N ILE A 107 -3.61 9.34 -2.55
CA ILE A 107 -4.74 9.42 -1.63
C ILE A 107 -5.03 10.89 -1.31
N ARG A 108 -6.32 11.24 -1.28
CA ARG A 108 -6.79 12.56 -0.89
C ARG A 108 -6.40 12.84 0.55
N GLU A 109 -5.94 14.05 0.82
CA GLU A 109 -5.33 14.43 2.12
C GLU A 109 -6.20 14.07 3.33
N LYS A 110 -7.50 14.36 3.27
CA LYS A 110 -8.45 14.06 4.34
C LYS A 110 -8.59 12.57 4.69
N ASP A 111 -8.21 11.67 3.78
CA ASP A 111 -8.38 10.22 3.94
C ASP A 111 -7.07 9.54 4.36
N ARG A 112 -5.92 10.25 4.31
CA ARG A 112 -4.59 9.71 4.65
C ARG A 112 -4.46 9.32 6.11
N ASP A 113 -5.21 9.97 7.00
CA ASP A 113 -5.18 9.71 8.43
C ASP A 113 -5.76 8.35 8.84
N TYR A 114 -6.44 7.66 7.92
CA TYR A 114 -6.86 6.27 8.12
C TYR A 114 -5.78 5.26 7.73
N LEU A 115 -4.69 5.73 7.12
CA LEU A 115 -3.56 4.94 6.64
C LEU A 115 -2.28 5.28 7.41
N ARG A 116 -2.40 5.58 8.71
CA ARG A 116 -1.25 5.82 9.58
C ARG A 116 -0.57 4.49 9.94
N PHE A 117 0.69 4.54 10.31
CA PHE A 117 1.40 3.42 10.91
C PHE A 117 2.52 3.92 11.83
N LEU A 118 2.93 3.06 12.76
CA LEU A 118 3.96 3.34 13.75
C LEU A 118 5.27 2.67 13.33
N TRP A 119 6.38 3.37 13.40
CA TRP A 119 7.70 2.81 13.12
C TRP A 119 8.64 3.01 14.30
N LEU A 120 9.37 1.96 14.65
CA LEU A 120 10.35 1.92 15.72
C LEU A 120 11.72 1.62 15.10
N ARG A 121 12.60 2.62 15.00
CA ARG A 121 13.96 2.42 14.46
C ARG A 121 14.84 1.59 15.40
N LYS A 122 14.55 1.64 16.69
CA LYS A 122 15.23 0.90 17.76
C LYS A 122 14.17 0.24 18.63
N ASP A 123 14.55 -0.76 19.41
CA ASP A 123 13.72 -1.32 20.51
C ASP A 123 13.60 -0.32 21.68
N ASP A 124 13.38 0.95 21.36
CA ASP A 124 13.14 2.06 22.29
C ASP A 124 11.74 2.60 22.02
N LEU A 125 10.81 2.24 22.90
CA LEU A 125 9.40 2.63 22.82
C LEU A 125 9.20 4.14 23.03
N GLU A 126 10.21 4.87 23.51
CA GLU A 126 10.15 6.32 23.65
C GLU A 126 10.39 7.06 22.31
N GLN A 127 10.85 6.34 21.27
CA GLN A 127 11.20 6.90 19.96
C GLN A 127 10.31 6.35 18.83
N VAL A 128 9.01 6.19 19.09
CA VAL A 128 8.04 5.82 18.05
C VAL A 128 7.86 6.99 17.08
N GLU A 129 8.10 6.71 15.80
CA GLU A 129 7.79 7.63 14.72
C GLU A 129 6.43 7.30 14.11
N GLU A 130 5.63 8.33 13.85
CA GLU A 130 4.34 8.17 13.17
C GLU A 130 4.44 8.62 11.71
N TYR A 131 3.94 7.77 10.83
CA TYR A 131 3.89 8.02 9.40
C TYR A 131 2.47 7.80 8.87
N ARG A 132 2.13 8.44 7.75
CA ARG A 132 0.92 8.14 6.99
C ARG A 132 1.20 7.96 5.51
N HIS A 133 0.44 7.09 4.88
CA HIS A 133 0.54 6.88 3.44
C HIS A 133 -0.08 8.03 2.65
N ARG A 134 0.66 8.52 1.66
CA ARG A 134 0.15 9.47 0.64
C ARG A 134 -0.37 8.76 -0.60
N ARG A 135 -0.11 7.46 -0.72
CA ARG A 135 -0.41 6.61 -1.88
C ARG A 135 -1.25 5.40 -1.50
N VAL A 136 -1.91 4.77 -2.46
CA VAL A 136 -2.75 3.59 -2.21
C VAL A 136 -1.93 2.46 -1.58
N VAL A 137 -2.41 1.93 -0.45
CA VAL A 137 -1.77 0.84 0.30
C VAL A 137 -2.22 -0.51 -0.25
N PHE A 138 -1.30 -1.46 -0.36
CA PHE A 138 -1.67 -2.84 -0.69
C PHE A 138 -2.34 -3.51 0.50
N GLY A 139 -3.45 -4.21 0.27
CA GLY A 139 -4.21 -4.91 1.32
C GLY A 139 -5.49 -4.21 1.79
N LEU A 140 -5.83 -3.05 1.23
CA LEU A 140 -7.17 -2.47 1.39
C LEU A 140 -8.15 -3.18 0.45
N THR A 141 -9.39 -3.37 0.89
CA THR A 141 -10.47 -3.95 0.07
C THR A 141 -10.72 -3.16 -1.21
N CYS A 142 -10.60 -1.83 -1.16
CA CYS A 142 -10.83 -0.94 -2.30
C CYS A 142 -9.61 -0.79 -3.24
N SER A 143 -8.41 -1.22 -2.85
CA SER A 143 -7.20 -1.00 -3.65
C SER A 143 -7.28 -1.55 -5.07
N PRO A 144 -7.79 -2.77 -5.33
CA PRO A 144 -7.94 -3.30 -6.68
C PRO A 144 -8.85 -2.44 -7.56
N TYR A 145 -9.98 -1.96 -7.01
CA TYR A 145 -10.88 -1.07 -7.71
C TYR A 145 -10.21 0.26 -8.03
N LEU A 146 -9.52 0.88 -7.07
CA LEU A 146 -8.82 2.15 -7.27
C LEU A 146 -7.79 2.05 -8.40
N LEU A 147 -7.04 0.95 -8.47
CA LEU A 147 -6.10 0.71 -9.56
C LEU A 147 -6.81 0.53 -10.90
N ALA A 148 -7.82 -0.35 -10.97
CA ALA A 148 -8.53 -0.63 -12.20
C ALA A 148 -9.25 0.61 -12.75
N ALA A 149 -9.92 1.40 -11.90
CA ALA A 149 -10.57 2.65 -12.27
C ALA A 149 -9.55 3.69 -12.75
N THR A 150 -8.38 3.78 -12.12
CA THR A 150 -7.29 4.67 -12.56
C THR A 150 -6.78 4.27 -13.94
N LEU A 151 -6.56 2.96 -14.17
CA LEU A 151 -6.14 2.46 -15.48
C LEU A 151 -7.18 2.72 -16.55
N GLN A 152 -8.46 2.48 -16.28
CA GLN A 152 -9.53 2.84 -17.22
C GLN A 152 -9.55 4.35 -17.52
N CYS A 153 -9.43 5.21 -16.51
CA CYS A 153 -9.40 6.66 -16.70
C CYS A 153 -8.27 7.11 -17.65
N HIS A 154 -7.10 6.48 -17.57
CA HIS A 154 -5.91 6.91 -18.32
C HIS A 154 -5.61 6.11 -19.60
N LEU A 155 -6.12 4.88 -19.72
CA LEU A 155 -5.83 3.98 -20.85
C LEU A 155 -7.03 3.71 -21.75
N THR A 156 -8.23 4.18 -21.40
CA THR A 156 -9.36 4.13 -22.33
C THR A 156 -9.17 5.21 -23.39
N LEU A 157 -8.80 4.78 -24.60
CA LEU A 157 -8.82 5.56 -25.83
C LEU A 157 -10.22 5.57 -26.44
#